data_AF-A0A956CCA8-F1
#
_entry.id   AF-A0A956CCA8-F1
#
_cell.length_a   1.000
_cell.length_b   1.000
_cell.length_c   1.000
_cell.angle_alpha   90.00
_cell.angle_beta   90.00
_cell.angle_gamma   90.00
#
_symmetry.space_group_name_H-M   'P 1'
#
loop_
_entity.id
_entity.type
_entity.pdbx_description
1 polymer ?
#
loop_
_entity_poly.entity_id
_entity_poly.type
_entity_poly.pdbx_seq_one_letter_code
_entity_poly.pdbx_strand_id
1 'polypeptide(L)'
;MTDVIVVGSGERARAWRAVLAQSSEHRAVDWEGSLEAALAGHPTALVAADCEPRAASRVADLLAQHERRGLVTPPLFTPPERAGHVLLAHGWVSLPAERWLAKLGDRFERAAITVRGLPDAAEGDLDQVLWQALAWVRRVFPTALLRDATLESDGEAVLELEGPVAITLSASCAGQSFDAVLAGPTIVARASWRPHEETHVVFEPDAPRPPPRVLRVAPPAERDLAMLLGRGPVTGDDVSVARAIAADLASIALPPPTRSFRVAAARAAPDAELAAVGLAGELPEAPAAGELSATVPREPFEVLAFRAGHKPVVLLTVSETELDSAKGWLAGAHVEIRERGFDVGAHDVWRAGSERRFELFASREPELAHRAAELHADPSASCAEMGELLGYPRCCVAAFCRQRERGDNTYNRHAAAARTRTPGPWPWELNDTWLKLVPFFPCSYTCAAALRAAHSVAALLPPGLEQLLAQPTLYLAHDNAIALFGSADADGTVRYREVRVTPGAAADVRALAAALGAADTLKLNTWALTALNGARELFSMRRTDPGLGVLMPFGARD
;
A
#
# COMPACT_ATOMS: atom_id res chain seq x y z
N MET A 1 26.61 14.41 -25.01
CA MET A 1 25.40 14.64 -24.19
C MET A 1 24.83 13.29 -23.84
N THR A 2 24.69 12.97 -22.56
CA THR A 2 24.15 11.68 -22.10
C THR A 2 22.67 11.85 -21.80
N ASP A 3 21.83 11.00 -22.37
CA ASP A 3 20.40 10.99 -22.09
C ASP A 3 20.12 10.36 -20.71
N VAL A 4 19.19 10.95 -19.97
CA VAL A 4 18.67 10.42 -18.70
C VAL A 4 17.15 10.29 -18.84
N ILE A 5 16.67 9.05 -18.86
CA ILE A 5 15.23 8.75 -18.89
C ILE A 5 14.69 8.99 -17.48
N VAL A 6 13.74 9.92 -17.34
CA VAL A 6 13.11 10.20 -16.06
C VAL A 6 11.74 9.53 -16.02
N VAL A 7 11.61 8.49 -15.19
CA VAL A 7 10.38 7.72 -15.02
C VAL A 7 9.61 8.27 -13.82
N GLY A 8 8.31 8.54 -14.03
CA GLY A 8 7.40 9.01 -13.00
C GLY A 8 7.06 10.50 -13.10
N SER A 9 5.97 10.89 -12.43
CA SER A 9 5.43 12.26 -12.42
C SER A 9 5.44 12.89 -11.03
N GLY A 10 6.06 12.24 -10.04
CA GLY A 10 6.19 12.72 -8.67
C GLY A 10 7.02 13.99 -8.55
N GLU A 11 7.04 14.55 -7.34
CA GLU A 11 7.79 15.77 -7.04
C GLU A 11 9.28 15.60 -7.27
N ARG A 12 9.82 14.43 -6.90
CA ARG A 12 11.23 14.11 -7.08
C ARG A 12 11.58 13.95 -8.56
N ALA A 13 10.75 13.29 -9.38
CA ALA A 13 10.95 13.27 -10.83
C ALA A 13 10.92 14.67 -11.45
N ARG A 14 10.01 15.55 -11.02
CA ARG A 14 10.00 16.96 -11.48
C ARG A 14 11.28 17.69 -11.06
N ALA A 15 11.76 17.47 -9.85
CA ALA A 15 13.00 18.06 -9.37
C ALA A 15 14.22 17.57 -10.17
N TRP A 16 14.31 16.27 -10.49
CA TRP A 16 15.37 15.75 -11.36
C TRP A 16 15.33 16.36 -12.76
N ARG A 17 14.14 16.50 -13.36
CA ARG A 17 13.99 17.20 -14.66
C ARG A 17 14.50 18.64 -14.59
N ALA A 18 14.17 19.37 -13.52
CA ALA A 18 14.61 20.75 -13.35
C ALA A 18 16.15 20.85 -13.27
N VAL A 19 16.80 19.92 -12.55
CA VAL A 19 18.28 19.86 -12.48
C VAL A 19 18.88 19.49 -13.84
N LEU A 20 18.31 18.50 -14.54
CA LEU A 20 18.79 18.08 -15.86
C LEU A 20 18.61 19.17 -16.93
N ALA A 21 17.54 19.97 -16.87
CA ALA A 21 17.31 21.09 -17.79
C ALA A 21 18.37 22.20 -17.67
N GLN A 22 19.05 22.28 -16.52
CA GLN A 22 20.15 23.23 -16.29
C GLN A 22 21.52 22.64 -16.67
N SER A 23 21.59 21.37 -17.04
CA SER A 23 22.83 20.69 -17.41
C SER A 23 23.17 20.91 -18.88
N SER A 24 24.42 21.24 -19.19
CA SER A 24 24.94 21.30 -20.57
C SER A 24 25.39 19.93 -21.11
N GLU A 25 25.53 18.93 -20.24
CA GLU A 25 26.11 17.63 -20.58
C GLU A 25 25.08 16.49 -20.57
N HIS A 26 23.91 16.72 -19.96
CA HIS A 26 22.87 15.74 -19.76
C HIS A 26 21.52 16.26 -20.23
N ARG A 27 20.71 15.39 -20.83
CA ARG A 27 19.38 15.74 -21.32
C ARG A 27 18.35 14.83 -20.67
N ALA A 28 17.30 15.40 -20.10
CA ALA A 28 16.13 14.65 -19.65
C ALA A 28 15.33 14.14 -20.86
N VAL A 29 14.98 12.86 -20.85
CA VAL A 29 14.05 12.25 -21.80
C VAL A 29 12.77 11.91 -21.03
N ASP A 30 11.70 12.65 -21.32
CA ASP A 30 10.37 12.34 -20.81
C ASP A 30 9.80 11.16 -21.58
N TRP A 31 9.47 10.10 -20.85
CA TRP A 31 8.94 8.87 -21.44
C TRP A 31 7.58 8.54 -20.86
N GLU A 32 6.57 8.53 -21.73
CA GLU A 32 5.18 8.18 -21.39
C GLU A 32 4.83 6.74 -21.79
N GLY A 33 5.73 6.03 -22.47
CA GLY A 33 5.56 4.62 -22.88
C GLY A 33 6.03 3.61 -21.82
N SER A 34 6.15 2.34 -22.22
CA SER A 34 6.72 1.31 -21.33
C SER A 34 8.23 1.50 -21.18
N LEU A 35 8.77 1.21 -19.99
CA LEU A 35 10.20 1.37 -19.72
C LEU A 35 11.06 0.49 -20.64
N GLU A 36 10.58 -0.70 -20.99
CA GLU A 36 11.27 -1.62 -21.92
C GLU A 36 11.44 -0.98 -23.30
N ALA A 37 10.41 -0.32 -23.82
CA ALA A 37 10.49 0.41 -25.08
C ALA A 37 11.47 1.59 -24.98
N ALA A 38 11.52 2.27 -23.83
CA ALA A 38 12.49 3.34 -23.57
C ALA A 38 13.93 2.81 -23.57
N LEU A 39 14.17 1.71 -22.85
CA LEU A 39 15.48 1.06 -22.74
C LEU A 39 15.96 0.50 -24.09
N ALA A 40 15.04 0.03 -24.93
CA ALA A 40 15.33 -0.41 -26.29
C ALA A 40 15.67 0.78 -27.22
N GLY A 41 14.92 1.88 -27.12
CA GLY A 41 15.14 3.08 -27.94
C GLY A 41 16.36 3.90 -27.54
N HIS A 42 16.80 3.81 -26.29
CA HIS A 42 17.91 4.58 -25.73
C HIS A 42 18.93 3.67 -25.02
N PRO A 43 19.73 2.88 -25.76
CA PRO A 43 20.57 1.83 -25.19
C PRO A 43 21.73 2.34 -24.31
N THR A 44 22.05 3.64 -24.36
CA THR A 44 23.11 4.26 -23.55
C THR A 44 22.55 5.21 -22.48
N ALA A 45 21.24 5.36 -22.39
CA ALA A 45 20.65 6.26 -21.42
C ALA A 45 20.74 5.70 -20.00
N LEU A 46 20.92 6.62 -19.06
CA LEU A 46 20.76 6.35 -17.64
C LEU A 46 19.28 6.47 -17.29
N VAL A 47 18.84 5.81 -16.22
CA VAL A 47 17.44 5.88 -15.77
C VAL A 47 17.37 6.48 -14.37
N ALA A 48 16.46 7.43 -14.16
CA ALA A 48 16.09 7.92 -12.84
C ALA A 48 14.58 7.70 -12.65
N ALA A 49 14.21 6.88 -11.68
CA ALA A 49 12.83 6.46 -11.47
C ALA A 49 12.30 6.86 -10.08
N ASP A 50 11.34 7.78 -10.10
CA ASP A 50 10.57 8.21 -8.93
C ASP A 50 9.20 7.57 -9.06
N CYS A 51 9.06 6.41 -8.42
CA CYS A 51 7.90 5.57 -8.59
C CYS A 51 7.58 4.88 -7.27
N GLU A 52 6.33 4.47 -7.14
CA GLU A 52 5.82 3.76 -5.97
C GLU A 52 6.64 2.46 -5.76
N PRO A 53 6.75 1.96 -4.52
CA PRO A 53 7.68 0.87 -4.17
C PRO A 53 7.65 -0.37 -5.08
N ARG A 54 6.45 -0.76 -5.55
CA ARG A 54 6.26 -1.86 -6.51
C ARG A 54 6.81 -1.55 -7.90
N ALA A 55 6.54 -0.34 -8.38
CA ALA A 55 7.10 0.12 -9.64
C ALA A 55 8.62 0.26 -9.51
N ALA A 56 9.11 0.71 -8.36
CA ALA A 56 10.53 0.79 -8.06
C ALA A 56 11.23 -0.58 -8.13
N SER A 57 10.69 -1.62 -7.48
CA SER A 57 11.21 -2.99 -7.60
C SER A 57 11.24 -3.48 -9.05
N ARG A 58 10.15 -3.30 -9.81
CA ARG A 58 10.10 -3.71 -11.23
C ARG A 58 11.08 -2.94 -12.10
N VAL A 59 11.21 -1.63 -11.88
CA VAL A 59 12.19 -0.81 -12.60
C VAL A 59 13.60 -1.31 -12.26
N ALA A 60 13.89 -1.59 -10.99
CA ALA A 60 15.17 -2.17 -10.59
C ALA A 60 15.43 -3.52 -11.27
N ASP A 61 14.42 -4.40 -11.37
CA ASP A 61 14.53 -5.69 -12.07
C ASP A 61 14.78 -5.52 -13.56
N LEU A 62 14.06 -4.62 -14.24
CA LEU A 62 14.28 -4.31 -15.66
C LEU A 62 15.69 -3.74 -15.89
N LEU A 63 16.12 -2.81 -15.04
CA LEU A 63 17.48 -2.27 -15.10
C LEU A 63 18.54 -3.34 -14.84
N ALA A 64 18.27 -4.30 -13.95
CA ALA A 64 19.14 -5.44 -13.69
C ALA A 64 19.26 -6.34 -14.93
N GLN A 65 18.11 -6.72 -15.51
CA GLN A 65 18.02 -7.58 -16.71
C GLN A 65 18.73 -6.98 -17.93
N HIS A 66 18.70 -5.65 -18.07
CA HIS A 66 19.35 -4.95 -19.17
C HIS A 66 20.77 -4.44 -18.85
N GLU A 67 21.31 -4.76 -17.67
CA GLU A 67 22.62 -4.25 -17.19
C GLU A 67 22.73 -2.72 -17.28
N ARG A 68 21.62 -2.02 -16.98
CA ARG A 68 21.49 -0.57 -17.13
C ARG A 68 21.68 0.14 -15.81
N ARG A 69 22.71 0.99 -15.73
CA ARG A 69 22.87 1.88 -14.58
C ARG A 69 21.64 2.77 -14.43
N GLY A 70 21.07 2.74 -13.23
CA GLY A 70 19.89 3.53 -12.93
C GLY A 70 19.80 3.91 -11.47
N LEU A 71 18.89 4.81 -11.19
CA LEU A 71 18.57 5.34 -9.89
C LEU A 71 17.09 5.08 -9.62
N VAL A 72 16.79 4.44 -8.51
CA VAL A 72 15.41 4.07 -8.16
C VAL A 72 15.08 4.58 -6.76
N THR A 73 13.88 5.13 -6.58
CA THR A 73 13.41 5.59 -5.28
C THR A 73 12.98 4.41 -4.42
N PRO A 74 13.55 4.24 -3.20
CA PRO A 74 13.12 3.21 -2.26
C PRO A 74 11.75 3.56 -1.61
N PRO A 75 11.07 2.61 -0.94
CA PRO A 75 11.49 1.24 -0.66
C PRO A 75 11.41 0.29 -1.87
N LEU A 76 12.22 -0.76 -1.85
CA LEU A 76 12.14 -1.87 -2.80
C LEU A 76 11.57 -3.08 -2.06
N PHE A 77 10.29 -3.39 -2.23
CA PHE A 77 9.66 -4.52 -1.52
C PHE A 77 10.23 -5.88 -1.96
N THR A 78 10.62 -6.00 -3.23
CA THR A 78 11.29 -7.18 -3.76
C THR A 78 12.53 -6.74 -4.52
N PRO A 79 13.65 -6.46 -3.84
CA PRO A 79 14.86 -6.00 -4.52
C PRO A 79 15.48 -7.15 -5.33
N PRO A 80 15.96 -6.92 -6.57
CA PRO A 80 16.57 -7.97 -7.39
C PRO A 80 17.77 -8.66 -6.73
N GLU A 81 18.06 -9.91 -7.13
CA GLU A 81 19.23 -10.64 -6.63
C GLU A 81 20.58 -10.06 -7.12
N ARG A 82 20.62 -9.49 -8.33
CA ARG A 82 21.86 -9.00 -8.95
C ARG A 82 21.63 -7.67 -9.65
N ALA A 83 21.98 -6.58 -8.99
CA ALA A 83 21.77 -5.24 -9.53
C ALA A 83 22.75 -4.22 -8.93
N GLY A 84 24.06 -4.54 -8.92
CA GLY A 84 25.10 -3.66 -8.35
C GLY A 84 25.24 -2.30 -9.07
N HIS A 85 24.67 -2.18 -10.27
CA HIS A 85 24.61 -0.94 -11.05
C HIS A 85 23.31 -0.14 -10.83
N VAL A 86 22.34 -0.69 -10.09
CA VAL A 86 21.11 0.01 -9.71
C VAL A 86 21.34 0.65 -8.34
N LEU A 87 21.28 1.97 -8.33
CA LEU A 87 21.48 2.81 -7.16
C LEU A 87 20.13 3.21 -6.57
N LEU A 88 20.12 3.49 -5.27
CA LEU A 88 18.93 3.87 -4.54
C LEU A 88 18.94 5.36 -4.18
N ALA A 89 17.86 6.08 -4.48
CA ALA A 89 17.70 7.51 -4.19
C ALA A 89 17.40 7.75 -2.70
N HIS A 90 18.43 7.57 -1.87
CA HIS A 90 18.38 7.81 -0.43
C HIS A 90 18.84 9.23 -0.09
N GLY A 91 17.89 10.14 0.09
CA GLY A 91 18.23 11.53 0.42
C GLY A 91 18.90 11.68 1.80
N TRP A 92 18.75 10.74 2.73
CA TRP A 92 19.43 10.77 4.04
C TRP A 92 20.84 10.17 3.98
N VAL A 93 21.05 9.08 3.24
CA VAL A 93 22.36 8.40 3.09
C VAL A 93 23.37 9.30 2.36
N SER A 94 22.89 10.17 1.47
CA SER A 94 23.74 11.13 0.76
C SER A 94 24.11 12.37 1.59
N LEU A 95 23.87 12.38 2.91
CA LEU A 95 24.30 13.48 3.78
C LEU A 95 25.83 13.46 3.97
N PRO A 96 26.54 14.59 3.82
CA PRO A 96 28.00 14.65 3.95
C PRO A 96 28.55 14.14 5.29
N ALA A 97 27.74 14.21 6.36
CA ALA A 97 28.12 13.76 7.70
C ALA A 97 28.34 12.24 7.78
N GLU A 98 27.64 11.45 6.96
CA GLU A 98 27.70 9.98 7.00
C GLU A 98 29.14 9.47 6.82
N ARG A 99 29.83 9.88 5.76
CA ARG A 99 31.22 9.45 5.50
C ARG A 99 32.19 9.75 6.63
N TRP A 100 31.95 10.86 7.34
CA TRP A 100 32.76 11.24 8.49
C TRP A 100 32.48 10.33 9.69
N LEU A 101 31.20 10.08 9.97
CA LEU A 101 30.78 9.22 11.07
C LEU A 101 31.17 7.76 10.83
N ALA A 102 31.05 7.25 9.60
CA ALA A 102 31.45 5.90 9.22
C ALA A 102 32.95 5.64 9.48
N LYS A 103 33.82 6.65 9.28
CA LYS A 103 35.27 6.56 9.58
C LYS A 103 35.60 6.53 11.07
N LEU A 104 34.66 6.93 11.92
CA LEU A 104 34.83 6.99 13.37
C LEU A 104 33.98 5.93 14.09
N GLY A 105 33.24 5.09 13.34
CA GLY A 105 32.25 4.16 13.86
C GLY A 105 32.78 3.25 14.97
N ASP A 106 34.04 2.84 14.87
CA ASP A 106 34.76 1.98 15.82
C ASP A 106 35.14 2.66 17.15
N ARG A 107 35.00 3.98 17.24
CA ARG A 107 35.32 4.77 18.45
C ARG A 107 34.13 5.07 19.34
N PHE A 108 32.93 4.74 18.88
CA PHE A 108 31.71 4.95 19.63
C PHE A 108 31.33 3.65 20.36
N GLU A 109 30.53 3.77 21.40
CA GLU A 109 29.92 2.65 22.12
C GLU A 109 28.41 2.64 21.95
N ARG A 110 27.82 3.84 21.80
CA ARG A 110 26.38 4.05 21.68
C ARG A 110 26.05 5.07 20.60
N ALA A 111 24.92 4.88 19.94
CA ALA A 111 24.36 5.84 19.01
C ALA A 111 22.86 6.03 19.26
N ALA A 112 22.40 7.27 19.29
CA ALA A 112 20.99 7.63 19.28
C ALA A 112 20.70 8.39 17.97
N ILE A 113 19.81 7.85 17.15
CA ILE A 113 19.48 8.37 15.83
C ILE A 113 17.99 8.69 15.81
N THR A 114 17.62 9.87 15.32
CA THR A 114 16.24 10.31 15.16
C THR A 114 16.01 10.77 13.73
N VAL A 115 15.06 10.14 13.05
CA VAL A 115 14.65 10.49 11.69
C VAL A 115 13.18 10.88 11.71
N ARG A 116 12.86 12.05 11.14
CA ARG A 116 11.50 12.56 11.04
C ARG A 116 11.18 12.88 9.58
N GLY A 117 10.15 12.25 9.05
CA GLY A 117 9.70 12.35 7.67
C GLY A 117 10.75 11.93 6.64
N LEU A 118 10.63 12.47 5.44
CA LEU A 118 11.48 12.18 4.29
C LEU A 118 12.40 13.36 3.98
N PRO A 119 13.52 13.15 3.26
CA PRO A 119 14.45 14.22 2.90
C PRO A 119 13.78 15.35 2.09
N ASP A 120 12.75 15.01 1.33
CA ASP A 120 12.03 15.84 0.38
C ASP A 120 10.56 16.09 0.76
N ALA A 121 10.07 15.49 1.85
CA ALA A 121 8.70 15.70 2.31
C ALA A 121 8.62 15.67 3.84
N ALA A 122 7.88 16.63 4.42
CA ALA A 122 7.63 16.70 5.85
C ALA A 122 6.64 15.64 6.37
N GLU A 123 6.05 14.86 5.47
CA GLU A 123 5.21 13.71 5.75
C GLU A 123 5.73 12.53 4.91
N GLY A 124 5.70 11.33 5.48
CA GLY A 124 6.01 10.08 4.78
C GLY A 124 5.32 8.90 5.46
N ASP A 125 5.20 7.77 4.76
CA ASP A 125 4.77 6.52 5.39
C ASP A 125 5.88 5.96 6.28
N LEU A 126 5.51 5.30 7.39
CA LEU A 126 6.46 4.83 8.40
C LEU A 126 7.48 3.85 7.82
N ASP A 127 7.06 3.00 6.89
CA ASP A 127 7.93 2.06 6.17
C ASP A 127 9.02 2.80 5.37
N GLN A 128 8.67 3.91 4.70
CA GLN A 128 9.62 4.73 3.95
C GLN A 128 10.61 5.44 4.88
N VAL A 129 10.12 6.00 5.99
CA VAL A 129 10.99 6.64 7.00
C VAL A 129 11.95 5.62 7.61
N LEU A 130 11.44 4.46 8.02
CA LEU A 130 12.23 3.37 8.57
C LEU A 130 13.25 2.83 7.58
N TRP A 131 12.85 2.67 6.32
CA TRP A 131 13.75 2.24 5.25
C TRP A 131 14.94 3.19 5.13
N GLN A 132 14.68 4.49 5.10
CA GLN A 132 15.75 5.47 5.00
C GLN A 132 16.62 5.53 6.26
N ALA A 133 16.00 5.41 7.43
CA ALA A 133 16.70 5.43 8.70
C ALA A 133 17.64 4.23 8.85
N LEU A 134 17.16 3.03 8.52
CA LEU A 134 17.96 1.81 8.48
C LEU A 134 19.07 1.89 7.43
N ALA A 135 18.81 2.44 6.24
CA ALA A 135 19.84 2.66 5.23
C ALA A 135 20.98 3.51 5.78
N TRP A 136 20.65 4.60 6.48
CA TRP A 136 21.65 5.46 7.11
C TRP A 136 22.44 4.72 8.21
N VAL A 137 21.76 3.95 9.05
CA VAL A 137 22.41 3.15 10.11
C VAL A 137 23.37 2.15 9.52
N ARG A 138 22.94 1.37 8.50
CA ARG A 138 23.77 0.37 7.81
C ARG A 138 24.97 1.00 7.11
N ARG A 139 24.82 2.24 6.67
CA ARG A 139 25.91 2.97 6.05
C ARG A 139 27.02 3.33 7.05
N VAL A 140 26.64 3.80 8.23
CA VAL A 140 27.59 4.16 9.30
C VAL A 140 28.10 2.92 10.06
N PHE A 141 27.25 1.92 10.23
CA PHE A 141 27.50 0.68 10.95
C PHE A 141 27.07 -0.54 10.10
N PRO A 142 27.90 -0.97 9.13
CA PRO A 142 27.54 -2.02 8.16
C PRO A 142 27.08 -3.35 8.77
N THR A 143 27.58 -3.67 9.97
CA THR A 143 27.28 -4.91 10.69
C THR A 143 26.20 -4.77 11.76
N ALA A 144 25.56 -3.60 11.90
CA ALA A 144 24.47 -3.42 12.86
C ALA A 144 23.24 -4.22 12.45
N LEU A 145 22.73 -5.10 13.32
CA LEU A 145 21.58 -5.95 13.09
C LEU A 145 20.40 -5.47 13.94
N LEU A 146 19.18 -5.56 13.39
CA LEU A 146 17.98 -5.29 14.16
C LEU A 146 17.83 -6.34 15.27
N ARG A 147 17.68 -5.88 16.51
CA ARG A 147 17.47 -6.72 17.70
C ARG A 147 16.01 -6.70 18.14
N ASP A 148 15.45 -5.50 18.22
CA ASP A 148 14.07 -5.28 18.66
C ASP A 148 13.46 -4.08 17.94
N ALA A 149 12.14 -4.06 17.85
CA ALA A 149 11.37 -2.98 17.26
C ALA A 149 10.06 -2.79 18.02
N THR A 150 9.86 -1.59 18.56
CA THR A 150 8.64 -1.18 19.24
C THR A 150 7.93 -0.11 18.42
N LEU A 151 6.64 -0.32 18.15
CA LEU A 151 5.78 0.69 17.57
C LEU A 151 5.15 1.52 18.68
N GLU A 152 5.52 2.80 18.76
CA GLU A 152 4.96 3.73 19.74
C GLU A 152 3.61 4.28 19.28
N SER A 153 3.46 4.49 17.95
CA SER A 153 2.20 4.90 17.31
C SER A 153 2.18 4.54 15.81
N ASP A 154 1.06 4.80 15.12
CA ASP A 154 0.91 4.59 13.66
C ASP A 154 1.99 5.31 12.82
N GLY A 155 2.57 6.37 13.38
CA GLY A 155 3.58 7.17 12.71
C GLY A 155 4.95 7.09 13.35
N GLU A 156 5.15 6.33 14.43
CA GLU A 156 6.39 6.38 15.22
C GLU A 156 6.86 5.00 15.66
N ALA A 157 8.15 4.75 15.50
CA ALA A 157 8.79 3.51 15.88
C ALA A 157 10.15 3.75 16.52
N VAL A 158 10.49 2.89 17.48
CA VAL A 158 11.81 2.82 18.12
C VAL A 158 12.41 1.45 17.86
N LEU A 159 13.61 1.44 17.29
CA LEU A 159 14.34 0.25 16.90
C LEU A 159 15.61 0.17 17.74
N GLU A 160 15.87 -1.01 18.29
CA GLU A 160 17.14 -1.33 18.93
C GLU A 160 17.97 -2.16 17.95
N LEU A 161 19.17 -1.67 17.61
CA LEU A 161 20.12 -2.40 16.78
C LEU A 161 21.39 -2.69 17.55
N GLU A 162 21.95 -3.88 17.30
CA GLU A 162 23.17 -4.37 17.91
C GLU A 162 24.26 -4.55 16.84
N GLY A 163 25.47 -4.11 17.12
CA GLY A 163 26.61 -4.25 16.23
C GLY A 163 27.90 -3.86 16.94
N PRO A 164 28.82 -3.12 16.29
CA PRO A 164 30.00 -2.60 16.97
C PRO A 164 29.64 -1.56 18.05
N VAL A 165 28.40 -1.05 17.99
CA VAL A 165 27.81 -0.10 18.93
C VAL A 165 26.37 -0.49 19.24
N ALA A 166 25.87 -0.10 20.42
CA ALA A 166 24.44 -0.18 20.73
C ALA A 166 23.72 1.03 20.11
N ILE A 167 22.71 0.78 19.28
CA ILE A 167 22.04 1.84 18.50
C ILE A 167 20.56 1.87 18.89
N THR A 168 20.10 3.04 19.28
CA THR A 168 18.67 3.35 19.38
C THR A 168 18.29 4.23 18.19
N LEU A 169 17.37 3.76 17.36
CA LEU A 169 16.85 4.49 16.22
C LEU A 169 15.37 4.84 16.46
N SER A 170 15.04 6.12 16.50
CA SER A 170 13.67 6.62 16.52
C SER A 170 13.30 7.13 15.12
N ALA A 171 12.17 6.67 14.58
CA ALA A 171 11.62 7.11 13.31
C ALA A 171 10.22 7.68 13.53
N SER A 172 9.92 8.82 12.91
CA SER A 172 8.60 9.46 12.94
C SER A 172 8.17 9.90 11.54
N CYS A 173 6.89 9.73 11.21
CA CYS A 173 6.29 10.19 9.94
C CYS A 173 6.09 11.70 9.90
N ALA A 174 6.18 12.38 11.05
CA ALA A 174 5.85 13.79 11.19
C ALA A 174 7.10 14.65 11.30
N GLY A 175 7.18 15.67 10.44
CA GLY A 175 8.26 16.64 10.42
C GLY A 175 9.30 16.29 9.36
N GLN A 176 10.39 17.04 9.33
CA GLN A 176 11.43 16.87 8.33
C GLN A 176 12.76 17.14 9.00
N SER A 177 13.39 16.11 9.56
CA SER A 177 14.62 16.31 10.31
C SER A 177 15.42 15.03 10.48
N PHE A 178 16.72 15.21 10.64
CA PHE A 178 17.64 14.14 11.00
C PHE A 178 18.51 14.62 12.15
N ASP A 179 18.65 13.79 13.18
CA ASP A 179 19.57 13.98 14.29
C ASP A 179 20.29 12.67 14.59
N ALA A 180 21.59 12.72 14.81
CA ALA A 180 22.38 11.58 15.28
C ALA A 180 23.35 12.04 16.35
N VAL A 181 23.36 11.33 17.47
CA VAL A 181 24.28 11.52 18.59
C VAL A 181 25.03 10.21 18.80
N LEU A 182 26.33 10.22 18.50
CA LEU A 182 27.23 9.08 18.67
C LEU A 182 28.15 9.37 19.84
N ALA A 183 28.20 8.48 20.83
CA ALA A 183 28.97 8.66 22.06
C ALA A 183 29.91 7.47 22.28
N GLY A 184 31.18 7.79 22.54
CA GLY A 184 32.20 6.86 23.03
C GLY A 184 32.93 7.42 24.24
N PRO A 185 33.95 6.73 24.77
CA PRO A 185 34.61 7.09 26.03
C PRO A 185 35.25 8.46 26.04
N THR A 186 35.70 8.94 24.87
CA THR A 186 36.49 10.17 24.73
C THR A 186 35.95 11.12 23.67
N ILE A 187 34.82 10.77 23.03
CA ILE A 187 34.29 11.51 21.89
C ILE A 187 32.76 11.46 21.86
N VAL A 188 32.15 12.63 21.68
CA VAL A 188 30.75 12.75 21.28
C VAL A 188 30.67 13.46 19.94
N ALA A 189 30.01 12.84 18.98
CA ALA A 189 29.73 13.42 17.67
C ALA A 189 28.22 13.66 17.54
N ARG A 190 27.83 14.88 17.15
CA ARG A 190 26.46 15.23 16.83
C ARG A 190 26.37 15.63 15.37
N ALA A 191 25.44 15.03 14.64
CA ALA A 191 25.07 15.44 13.30
C ALA A 191 23.58 15.81 13.30
N SER A 192 23.25 16.96 12.72
CA SER A 192 21.86 17.39 12.57
C SER A 192 21.63 17.99 11.18
N TRP A 193 20.42 17.80 10.66
CA TRP A 193 19.94 18.41 9.44
C TRP A 193 18.47 18.82 9.58
N ARG A 194 18.13 19.95 8.97
CA ARG A 194 16.77 20.46 8.80
C ARG A 194 16.63 21.05 7.38
N PRO A 195 15.40 21.14 6.82
CA PRO A 195 15.15 21.77 5.54
C PRO A 195 15.64 23.21 5.55
N HIS A 196 16.28 23.61 4.45
CA HIS A 196 16.82 24.97 4.26
C HIS A 196 17.92 25.40 5.24
N GLU A 197 18.37 24.50 6.11
CA GLU A 197 19.51 24.72 7.01
C GLU A 197 20.76 23.97 6.50
N GLU A 198 21.94 24.41 6.93
CA GLU A 198 23.19 23.68 6.66
C GLU A 198 23.27 22.43 7.56
N THR A 199 23.97 21.37 7.14
CA THR A 199 24.22 20.25 8.06
C THR A 199 25.27 20.66 9.07
N HIS A 200 24.93 20.56 10.34
CA HIS A 200 25.84 20.85 11.44
C HIS A 200 26.44 19.54 11.96
N VAL A 201 27.76 19.40 11.87
CA VAL A 201 28.51 18.33 12.56
C VAL A 201 29.35 18.94 13.67
N VAL A 202 28.95 18.67 14.92
CA VAL A 202 29.60 19.20 16.12
C VAL A 202 30.32 18.06 16.84
N PHE A 203 31.60 18.27 17.14
CA PHE A 203 32.39 17.37 17.97
C PHE A 203 32.57 17.99 19.35
N GLU A 204 32.20 17.23 20.38
CA GLU A 204 32.48 17.55 21.77
C GLU A 204 33.52 16.55 22.31
N PRO A 205 34.81 16.93 22.32
CA PRO A 205 35.85 16.22 23.05
C PRO A 205 36.04 16.77 24.47
N ASP A 206 36.70 15.94 25.29
CA ASP A 206 37.43 16.32 26.52
C ASP A 206 38.84 16.93 26.23
N ALA A 207 39.24 17.12 24.95
CA ALA A 207 40.59 17.55 24.53
C ALA A 207 40.59 18.48 23.28
N PRO A 208 41.65 19.28 22.99
CA PRO A 208 41.56 20.44 22.09
C PRO A 208 41.33 20.07 20.62
N ARG A 209 40.28 20.69 20.07
CA ARG A 209 39.49 20.38 18.87
C ARG A 209 40.10 20.81 17.53
N PRO A 210 39.71 20.19 16.40
CA PRO A 210 39.32 20.95 15.21
C PRO A 210 37.91 21.57 15.39
N PRO A 211 37.69 22.83 14.97
CA PRO A 211 36.42 23.54 15.17
C PRO A 211 35.21 22.82 14.54
N PRO A 212 33.97 23.12 14.99
CA PRO A 212 32.74 22.62 14.39
C PRO A 212 32.78 22.77 12.87
N ARG A 213 32.34 21.74 12.15
CA ARG A 213 32.29 21.78 10.70
C ARG A 213 30.84 21.93 10.26
N VAL A 214 30.57 23.04 9.60
CA VAL A 214 29.30 23.25 8.91
C VAL A 214 29.48 22.79 7.48
N LEU A 215 28.66 21.82 7.07
CA LEU A 215 28.70 21.23 5.74
C LEU A 215 27.44 21.65 4.99
N ARG A 216 27.61 22.42 3.93
CA ARG A 216 26.50 22.77 3.04
C ARG A 216 26.08 21.52 2.26
N VAL A 217 24.78 21.24 2.27
CA VAL A 217 24.20 20.09 1.58
C VAL A 217 23.47 20.57 0.34
N ALA A 218 23.78 19.96 -0.81
CA ALA A 218 23.04 20.21 -2.04
C ALA A 218 21.59 19.66 -1.92
N PRO A 219 20.61 20.25 -2.62
CA PRO A 219 19.25 19.73 -2.69
C PRO A 219 19.21 18.21 -3.00
N PRO A 220 18.25 17.44 -2.47
CA PRO A 220 18.16 16.00 -2.69
C PRO A 220 18.26 15.58 -4.16
N ALA A 221 17.54 16.25 -5.05
CA ALA A 221 17.55 15.97 -6.49
C ALA A 221 18.93 16.12 -7.15
N GLU A 222 19.74 17.09 -6.71
CA GLU A 222 21.11 17.26 -7.20
C GLU A 222 22.02 16.14 -6.72
N ARG A 223 21.88 15.71 -5.46
CA ARG A 223 22.68 14.61 -4.88
C ARG A 223 22.36 13.27 -5.55
N ASP A 224 21.07 13.01 -5.74
CA ASP A 224 20.55 11.86 -6.45
C ASP A 224 21.15 11.74 -7.87
N LEU A 225 21.09 12.83 -8.65
CA LEU A 225 21.64 12.85 -9.99
C LEU A 225 23.16 12.79 -9.99
N ALA A 226 23.85 13.45 -9.05
CA ALA A 226 25.31 13.36 -8.93
C ALA A 226 25.74 11.89 -8.73
N MET A 227 25.00 11.15 -7.91
CA MET A 227 25.20 9.72 -7.69
C MET A 227 24.93 8.87 -8.95
N LEU A 228 23.83 9.12 -9.66
CA LEU A 228 23.53 8.44 -10.93
C LEU A 228 24.62 8.71 -11.99
N LEU A 229 25.11 9.94 -12.06
CA LEU A 229 26.11 10.39 -13.03
C LEU A 229 27.55 10.04 -12.63
N GLY A 230 27.78 9.50 -11.42
CA GLY A 230 29.12 9.20 -10.91
C GLY A 230 29.96 10.45 -10.64
N ARG A 231 29.31 11.57 -10.31
CA ARG A 231 29.95 12.85 -10.03
C ARG A 231 29.98 13.09 -8.52
N GLY A 232 31.18 13.43 -8.03
CA GLY A 232 31.36 13.90 -6.67
C GLY A 232 31.45 12.79 -5.61
N PRO A 233 31.45 13.19 -4.33
CA PRO A 233 31.69 12.30 -3.20
C PRO A 233 30.40 11.61 -2.73
N VAL A 234 29.40 11.38 -3.58
CA VAL A 234 28.18 10.69 -3.17
C VAL A 234 28.25 9.27 -3.69
N THR A 235 28.41 8.32 -2.76
CA THR A 235 28.32 6.89 -3.03
C THR A 235 26.95 6.45 -2.57
N GLY A 236 26.10 6.08 -3.52
CA GLY A 236 24.80 5.51 -3.22
C GLY A 236 24.89 4.14 -2.59
N ASP A 237 23.75 3.70 -2.08
CA ASP A 237 23.52 2.30 -1.79
C ASP A 237 23.02 1.60 -3.06
N ASP A 238 23.40 0.33 -3.18
CA ASP A 238 22.92 -0.55 -4.23
C ASP A 238 21.79 -1.46 -3.71
N VAL A 239 21.28 -2.30 -4.59
CA VAL A 239 20.18 -3.22 -4.28
C VAL A 239 20.54 -4.25 -3.19
N SER A 240 21.82 -4.53 -2.93
CA SER A 240 22.20 -5.45 -1.85
C SER A 240 21.87 -4.87 -0.47
N VAL A 241 22.05 -3.56 -0.28
CA VAL A 241 21.67 -2.84 0.93
C VAL A 241 20.14 -2.83 1.08
N ALA A 242 19.41 -2.60 -0.03
CA ALA A 242 17.95 -2.70 -0.03
C ALA A 242 17.45 -4.06 0.47
N ARG A 243 18.10 -5.17 0.09
CA ARG A 243 17.70 -6.50 0.57
C ARG A 243 17.90 -6.68 2.06
N ALA A 244 19.02 -6.19 2.60
CA ALA A 244 19.27 -6.26 4.04
C ALA A 244 18.21 -5.46 4.82
N ILE A 245 17.88 -4.25 4.36
CA ILE A 245 16.83 -3.42 4.97
C ILE A 245 15.45 -4.08 4.84
N ALA A 246 15.11 -4.61 3.66
CA ALA A 246 13.85 -5.32 3.45
C ALA A 246 13.71 -6.51 4.40
N ALA A 247 14.80 -7.26 4.64
CA ALA A 247 14.82 -8.38 5.58
C ALA A 247 14.65 -7.91 7.04
N ASP A 248 15.27 -6.80 7.44
CA ASP A 248 15.07 -6.22 8.78
C ASP A 248 13.61 -5.79 8.96
N LEU A 249 13.06 -5.01 8.01
CA LEU A 249 11.66 -4.61 8.02
C LEU A 249 10.70 -5.81 7.95
N ALA A 250 11.15 -6.93 7.35
CA ALA A 250 10.41 -8.18 7.31
C ALA A 250 10.07 -8.74 8.69
N SER A 251 10.98 -8.52 9.64
CA SER A 251 10.85 -8.97 11.02
C SER A 251 10.03 -8.03 11.90
N ILE A 252 9.75 -6.80 11.44
CA ILE A 252 8.95 -5.82 12.18
C ILE A 252 7.48 -6.02 11.82
N ALA A 253 6.63 -6.21 12.83
CA ALA A 253 5.18 -6.25 12.66
C ALA A 253 4.63 -4.83 12.42
N LEU A 254 4.95 -4.23 11.27
CA LEU A 254 4.47 -2.90 10.90
C LEU A 254 2.95 -2.92 10.62
N PRO A 255 2.20 -1.88 11.03
CA PRO A 255 0.84 -1.71 10.54
C PRO A 255 0.86 -1.53 9.01
N PRO A 256 -0.19 -1.96 8.28
CA PRO A 256 -0.26 -1.73 6.85
C PRO A 256 -0.17 -0.22 6.54
N PRO A 257 0.56 0.20 5.49
CA PRO A 257 0.79 1.61 5.20
C PRO A 257 -0.55 2.34 4.95
N THR A 258 -0.67 3.56 5.48
CA THR A 258 -1.93 4.32 5.44
C THR A 258 -2.09 5.17 4.19
N ARG A 259 -1.01 5.42 3.41
CA ARG A 259 -1.02 6.43 2.33
C ARG A 259 -0.36 6.10 0.98
N SER A 260 -0.16 4.86 0.51
CA SER A 260 0.16 4.69 -0.93
C SER A 260 -0.07 3.31 -1.57
N PHE A 261 -1.31 2.80 -1.59
CA PHE A 261 -1.63 1.71 -2.53
C PHE A 261 -1.91 2.26 -3.93
N ARG A 262 -0.86 2.67 -4.64
CA ARG A 262 -0.93 2.94 -6.09
C ARG A 262 -0.41 1.71 -6.83
N VAL A 263 -1.33 0.84 -7.25
CA VAL A 263 -0.96 -0.30 -8.08
C VAL A 263 -0.98 0.11 -9.54
N ALA A 264 0.21 0.24 -10.11
CA ALA A 264 0.41 0.03 -11.53
C ALA A 264 0.11 -1.46 -11.85
N ALA A 265 -1.18 -1.77 -12.02
CA ALA A 265 -1.72 -3.04 -12.51
C ALA A 265 -1.69 -3.11 -14.04
N ALA A 266 -0.64 -2.55 -14.65
CA ALA A 266 -0.36 -2.79 -16.06
C ALA A 266 0.78 -3.82 -16.13
N ARG A 267 0.39 -5.06 -16.51
CA ARG A 267 1.26 -6.14 -17.01
C ARG A 267 2.10 -6.91 -15.98
N ALA A 268 1.44 -7.68 -15.11
CA ALA A 268 2.03 -8.96 -14.70
C ALA A 268 1.85 -9.97 -15.86
N ALA A 269 2.78 -10.91 -16.00
CA ALA A 269 2.67 -11.99 -16.98
C ALA A 269 1.36 -12.79 -16.72
N PRO A 270 0.61 -13.22 -17.76
CA PRO A 270 -0.72 -13.80 -17.63
C PRO A 270 -0.85 -15.10 -16.81
N ASP A 271 0.26 -15.70 -16.37
CA ASP A 271 0.27 -17.13 -16.02
C ASP A 271 0.38 -17.44 -14.51
N ALA A 272 0.32 -16.44 -13.60
CA ALA A 272 0.21 -16.70 -12.15
C ALA A 272 -0.69 -15.67 -11.47
N GLU A 273 -1.96 -16.02 -11.26
CA GLU A 273 -2.99 -15.13 -10.71
C GLU A 273 -2.68 -14.77 -9.24
N LEU A 274 -2.01 -15.66 -8.48
CA LEU A 274 -1.57 -15.35 -7.10
C LEU A 274 -0.64 -14.13 -7.03
N ALA A 275 0.27 -14.01 -8.00
CA ALA A 275 1.21 -12.89 -8.05
C ALA A 275 0.48 -11.56 -8.32
N ALA A 276 -0.57 -11.61 -9.15
CA ALA A 276 -1.43 -10.45 -9.42
C ALA A 276 -2.17 -9.99 -8.17
N VAL A 277 -2.55 -10.91 -7.28
CA VAL A 277 -3.18 -10.61 -5.97
C VAL A 277 -2.19 -10.50 -4.81
N GLY A 278 -0.89 -10.32 -5.12
CA GLY A 278 0.11 -9.95 -4.13
C GLY A 278 0.74 -11.09 -3.33
N LEU A 279 0.61 -12.35 -3.78
CA LEU A 279 1.18 -13.52 -3.13
C LEU A 279 2.18 -14.25 -4.05
N ALA A 280 3.32 -14.66 -3.52
CA ALA A 280 4.34 -15.42 -4.24
C ALA A 280 4.86 -16.57 -3.37
N GLY A 281 4.87 -17.77 -3.94
CA GLY A 281 5.32 -18.99 -3.27
C GLY A 281 4.73 -20.22 -3.95
N GLU A 282 5.21 -21.40 -3.53
CA GLU A 282 4.67 -22.67 -3.98
C GLU A 282 3.54 -23.11 -3.04
N LEU A 283 2.45 -23.60 -3.61
CA LEU A 283 1.35 -24.19 -2.85
C LEU A 283 1.53 -25.71 -2.78
N PRO A 284 1.34 -26.34 -1.60
CA PRO A 284 1.29 -27.79 -1.53
C PRO A 284 0.04 -28.32 -2.26
N GLU A 285 0.15 -29.52 -2.82
CA GLU A 285 -1.03 -30.23 -3.35
C GLU A 285 -2.02 -30.52 -2.21
N ALA A 286 -3.29 -30.19 -2.43
CA ALA A 286 -4.34 -30.39 -1.45
C ALA A 286 -5.70 -30.69 -2.12
N PRO A 287 -6.62 -31.37 -1.43
CA PRO A 287 -7.99 -31.56 -1.92
C PRO A 287 -8.69 -30.21 -2.13
N ALA A 288 -9.52 -30.12 -3.17
CA ALA A 288 -10.24 -28.90 -3.49
C ALA A 288 -11.07 -28.39 -2.29
N ALA A 289 -10.98 -27.09 -2.02
CA ALA A 289 -11.82 -26.43 -1.02
C ALA A 289 -13.28 -26.35 -1.47
N GLY A 290 -14.21 -26.33 -0.51
CA GLY A 290 -15.62 -26.11 -0.80
C GLY A 290 -15.90 -24.69 -1.30
N GLU A 291 -16.96 -24.52 -2.07
CA GLU A 291 -17.49 -23.20 -2.39
C GLU A 291 -18.47 -22.74 -1.31
N LEU A 292 -18.47 -21.45 -1.03
CA LEU A 292 -19.51 -20.84 -0.21
C LEU A 292 -20.84 -20.98 -0.92
N SER A 293 -21.83 -21.47 -0.18
CA SER A 293 -23.20 -21.62 -0.63
C SER A 293 -24.13 -20.97 0.37
N ALA A 294 -24.89 -20.00 -0.09
CA ALA A 294 -25.95 -19.35 0.67
C ALA A 294 -27.09 -18.96 -0.25
N THR A 295 -28.30 -18.96 0.29
CA THR A 295 -29.45 -18.38 -0.42
C THR A 295 -29.36 -16.86 -0.27
N VAL A 296 -28.84 -16.19 -1.29
CA VAL A 296 -28.78 -14.73 -1.36
C VAL A 296 -30.05 -14.22 -2.06
N PRO A 297 -30.65 -13.11 -1.61
CA PRO A 297 -31.73 -12.47 -2.36
C PRO A 297 -31.30 -12.21 -3.81
N ARG A 298 -32.21 -12.45 -4.77
CA ARG A 298 -31.96 -12.14 -6.18
C ARG A 298 -31.89 -10.64 -6.44
N GLU A 299 -32.62 -9.86 -5.64
CA GLU A 299 -32.55 -8.40 -5.68
C GLU A 299 -31.32 -7.89 -4.90
N PRO A 300 -30.57 -6.88 -5.42
CA PRO A 300 -29.43 -6.30 -4.71
C PRO A 300 -29.84 -5.69 -3.35
N PHE A 301 -28.97 -5.78 -2.35
CA PHE A 301 -29.23 -5.20 -1.03
C PHE A 301 -29.51 -3.69 -1.05
N GLU A 302 -28.96 -2.98 -2.04
CA GLU A 302 -29.25 -1.58 -2.25
C GLU A 302 -30.73 -1.33 -2.56
N VAL A 303 -31.37 -2.23 -3.33
CA VAL A 303 -32.80 -2.15 -3.65
C VAL A 303 -33.66 -2.46 -2.43
N LEU A 304 -33.25 -3.45 -1.62
CA LEU A 304 -33.89 -3.75 -0.34
C LEU A 304 -33.89 -2.53 0.60
N ALA A 305 -32.73 -1.88 0.74
CA ALA A 305 -32.58 -0.67 1.54
C ALA A 305 -33.48 0.48 1.03
N PHE A 306 -33.53 0.68 -0.29
CA PHE A 306 -34.39 1.69 -0.92
C PHE A 306 -35.89 1.41 -0.70
N ARG A 307 -36.35 0.18 -0.92
CA ARG A 307 -37.76 -0.22 -0.73
C ARG A 307 -38.21 -0.04 0.72
N ALA A 308 -37.34 -0.36 1.67
CA ALA A 308 -37.57 -0.14 3.10
C ALA A 308 -37.51 1.35 3.52
N GLY A 309 -37.17 2.26 2.60
CA GLY A 309 -37.14 3.70 2.87
C GLY A 309 -35.86 4.19 3.58
N HIS A 310 -34.80 3.38 3.60
CA HIS A 310 -33.52 3.76 4.19
C HIS A 310 -32.66 4.61 3.26
N LYS A 311 -32.94 4.59 1.95
CA LYS A 311 -32.25 5.40 0.93
C LYS A 311 -33.25 6.27 0.17
N PRO A 312 -32.93 7.55 -0.10
CA PRO A 312 -33.76 8.40 -0.95
C PRO A 312 -33.54 8.13 -2.45
N VAL A 313 -32.35 7.69 -2.84
CA VAL A 313 -31.99 7.28 -4.22
C VAL A 313 -31.27 5.95 -4.20
N VAL A 314 -31.53 5.11 -5.21
CA VAL A 314 -30.78 3.90 -5.53
C VAL A 314 -30.07 4.06 -6.87
N LEU A 315 -28.81 3.62 -6.93
CA LEU A 315 -28.01 3.54 -8.14
C LEU A 315 -27.67 2.08 -8.41
N LEU A 316 -28.11 1.55 -9.54
CA LEU A 316 -27.71 0.21 -10.00
C LEU A 316 -26.94 0.31 -11.32
N THR A 317 -25.89 -0.48 -11.46
CA THR A 317 -25.24 -0.72 -12.76
C THR A 317 -25.47 -2.17 -13.14
N VAL A 318 -26.17 -2.40 -14.25
CA VAL A 318 -26.60 -3.74 -14.68
C VAL A 318 -26.26 -4.01 -16.14
N SER A 319 -26.17 -5.28 -16.52
CA SER A 319 -26.04 -5.69 -17.92
C SER A 319 -27.38 -5.56 -18.67
N GLU A 320 -27.35 -5.70 -20.00
CA GLU A 320 -28.56 -5.68 -20.84
C GLU A 320 -29.56 -6.77 -20.44
N THR A 321 -29.08 -7.97 -20.08
CA THR A 321 -29.93 -9.10 -19.71
C THR A 321 -30.59 -8.93 -18.33
N GLU A 322 -30.05 -8.06 -17.49
CA GLU A 322 -30.54 -7.79 -16.13
C GLU A 322 -31.50 -6.58 -16.08
N LEU A 323 -31.54 -5.75 -17.13
CA LEU A 323 -32.24 -4.46 -17.15
C LEU A 323 -33.74 -4.57 -16.80
N ASP A 324 -34.43 -5.55 -17.37
CA ASP A 324 -35.87 -5.73 -17.11
C ASP A 324 -36.15 -6.22 -15.69
N SER A 325 -35.27 -7.07 -15.13
CA SER A 325 -35.36 -7.49 -13.73
C SER A 325 -35.13 -6.29 -12.79
N ALA A 326 -34.13 -5.46 -13.09
CA ALA A 326 -33.83 -4.26 -12.32
C ALA A 326 -35.00 -3.25 -12.32
N LYS A 327 -35.62 -3.01 -13.47
CA LYS A 327 -36.85 -2.19 -13.56
C LYS A 327 -37.99 -2.79 -12.75
N GLY A 328 -38.15 -4.11 -12.79
CA GLY A 328 -39.16 -4.83 -11.99
C GLY A 328 -38.98 -4.62 -10.49
N TRP A 329 -37.74 -4.69 -9.99
CA TRP A 329 -37.45 -4.44 -8.56
C TRP A 329 -37.72 -3.00 -8.13
N LEU A 330 -37.63 -2.05 -9.07
CA LEU A 330 -37.83 -0.61 -8.85
C LEU A 330 -39.25 -0.14 -9.19
N ALA A 331 -40.20 -1.07 -9.36
CA ALA A 331 -41.59 -0.73 -9.67
C ALA A 331 -42.20 0.25 -8.65
N GLY A 332 -42.81 1.32 -9.15
CA GLY A 332 -43.40 2.39 -8.33
C GLY A 332 -42.45 3.54 -7.99
N ALA A 333 -41.18 3.50 -8.42
CA ALA A 333 -40.27 4.63 -8.41
C ALA A 333 -40.14 5.24 -9.81
N HIS A 334 -39.75 6.52 -9.89
CA HIS A 334 -39.23 7.11 -11.12
C HIS A 334 -37.82 6.59 -11.36
N VAL A 335 -37.48 6.27 -12.61
CA VAL A 335 -36.19 5.68 -12.99
C VAL A 335 -35.59 6.47 -14.15
N GLU A 336 -34.43 7.07 -13.93
CA GLU A 336 -33.55 7.59 -14.98
C GLU A 336 -32.58 6.50 -15.42
N ILE A 337 -32.48 6.28 -16.73
CA ILE A 337 -31.63 5.23 -17.30
C ILE A 337 -30.57 5.88 -18.18
N ARG A 338 -29.31 5.51 -17.96
CA ARG A 338 -28.20 5.90 -18.82
C ARG A 338 -27.48 4.68 -19.34
N GLU A 339 -27.17 4.71 -20.63
CA GLU A 339 -26.33 3.72 -21.26
C GLU A 339 -24.87 4.19 -21.21
N ARG A 340 -23.97 3.31 -20.76
CA ARG A 340 -22.53 3.57 -20.73
C ARG A 340 -21.75 2.31 -21.09
N GLY A 341 -20.62 2.52 -21.76
CA GLY A 341 -19.63 1.47 -21.98
C GLY A 341 -18.67 1.40 -20.80
N PHE A 342 -18.57 0.25 -20.16
CA PHE A 342 -17.61 -0.02 -19.10
C PHE A 342 -16.83 -1.28 -19.39
N ASP A 343 -15.58 -1.34 -18.94
CA ASP A 343 -14.88 -2.61 -18.78
C ASP A 343 -14.49 -2.69 -17.29
N VAL A 344 -14.79 -3.82 -16.66
CA VAL A 344 -14.35 -4.10 -15.28
C VAL A 344 -12.99 -4.79 -15.37
N GLY A 345 -11.96 -4.06 -14.99
CA GLY A 345 -10.59 -4.57 -14.97
C GLY A 345 -10.29 -5.41 -13.73
N ALA A 346 -9.04 -5.85 -13.62
CA ALA A 346 -8.51 -6.41 -12.37
C ALA A 346 -8.80 -5.46 -11.19
N HIS A 347 -8.98 -6.03 -9.99
CA HIS A 347 -9.29 -5.31 -8.75
C HIS A 347 -10.66 -4.61 -8.74
N ASP A 348 -11.54 -4.94 -9.69
CA ASP A 348 -12.86 -4.30 -9.82
C ASP A 348 -12.71 -2.79 -10.04
N VAL A 349 -11.80 -2.47 -10.97
CA VAL A 349 -11.60 -1.12 -11.48
C VAL A 349 -12.55 -0.87 -12.63
N TRP A 350 -13.50 0.03 -12.43
CA TRP A 350 -14.46 0.42 -13.45
C TRP A 350 -13.86 1.49 -14.35
N ARG A 351 -13.73 1.19 -15.64
CA ARG A 351 -13.20 2.13 -16.64
C ARG A 351 -14.17 2.26 -17.80
N ALA A 352 -14.15 3.40 -18.47
CA ALA A 352 -14.81 3.54 -19.75
C ALA A 352 -14.32 2.45 -20.70
N GLY A 353 -15.25 1.69 -21.26
CA GLY A 353 -14.96 0.45 -21.96
C GLY A 353 -15.98 0.14 -23.04
N SER A 354 -15.92 -1.08 -23.57
CA SER A 354 -16.77 -1.51 -24.69
C SER A 354 -18.00 -2.29 -24.25
N GLU A 355 -18.00 -2.87 -23.05
CA GLU A 355 -19.16 -3.60 -22.56
C GLU A 355 -20.32 -2.65 -22.26
N ARG A 356 -21.45 -2.88 -22.92
CA ARG A 356 -22.65 -2.07 -22.76
C ARG A 356 -23.33 -2.39 -21.42
N ARG A 357 -23.42 -1.39 -20.55
CA ARG A 357 -24.09 -1.46 -19.25
C ARG A 357 -25.11 -0.33 -19.12
N PHE A 358 -26.06 -0.53 -18.22
CA PHE A 358 -27.11 0.43 -17.91
C PHE A 358 -26.96 0.90 -16.46
N GLU A 359 -26.81 2.21 -16.27
CA GLU A 359 -26.92 2.86 -14.97
C GLU A 359 -28.39 3.26 -14.74
N LEU A 360 -29.00 2.78 -13.66
CA LEU A 360 -30.36 3.11 -13.24
C LEU A 360 -30.30 3.95 -11.98
N PHE A 361 -30.85 5.16 -12.02
CA PHE A 361 -31.03 6.03 -10.86
C PHE A 361 -32.52 6.07 -10.55
N ALA A 362 -32.92 5.58 -9.38
CA ALA A 362 -34.34 5.56 -9.03
C ALA A 362 -34.65 6.23 -7.69
N SER A 363 -35.80 6.90 -7.63
CA SER A 363 -36.34 7.55 -6.45
C SER A 363 -37.86 7.63 -6.50
N ARG A 364 -38.49 7.75 -5.33
CA ARG A 364 -39.93 8.09 -5.24
C ARG A 364 -40.20 9.55 -5.61
N GLU A 365 -39.16 10.38 -5.56
CA GLU A 365 -39.15 11.80 -5.91
C GLU A 365 -38.38 11.96 -7.23
N PRO A 366 -39.07 12.16 -8.38
CA PRO A 366 -38.43 12.18 -9.71
C PRO A 366 -37.22 13.12 -9.82
N GLU A 367 -37.28 14.28 -9.17
CA GLU A 367 -36.22 15.28 -9.11
C GLU A 367 -34.92 14.76 -8.51
N LEU A 368 -34.98 13.85 -7.51
CA LEU A 368 -33.79 13.29 -6.87
C LEU A 368 -33.09 12.29 -7.80
N ALA A 369 -33.86 11.46 -8.52
CA ALA A 369 -33.32 10.54 -9.52
C ALA A 369 -32.68 11.31 -10.69
N HIS A 370 -33.34 12.37 -11.17
CA HIS A 370 -32.78 13.26 -12.19
C HIS A 370 -31.47 13.89 -11.73
N ARG A 371 -31.45 14.48 -10.53
CA ARG A 371 -30.26 15.10 -9.96
C ARG A 371 -29.11 14.10 -9.78
N ALA A 372 -29.40 12.90 -9.27
CA ALA A 372 -28.40 11.87 -9.10
C ALA A 372 -27.78 11.45 -10.45
N ALA A 373 -28.62 11.30 -11.48
CA ALA A 373 -28.13 11.04 -12.83
C ALA A 373 -27.23 12.19 -13.31
N GLU A 374 -27.64 13.46 -13.20
CA GLU A 374 -26.82 14.63 -13.56
C GLU A 374 -25.45 14.61 -12.88
N LEU A 375 -25.39 14.45 -11.56
CA LEU A 375 -24.14 14.46 -10.79
C LEU A 375 -23.21 13.31 -11.17
N HIS A 376 -23.76 12.15 -11.54
CA HIS A 376 -22.98 10.98 -11.97
C HIS A 376 -22.30 11.16 -13.34
N ALA A 377 -22.57 12.26 -14.06
CA ALA A 377 -21.82 12.61 -15.26
C ALA A 377 -20.34 12.89 -14.94
N ASP A 378 -20.08 13.56 -13.81
CA ASP A 378 -18.75 13.77 -13.22
C ASP A 378 -18.78 13.42 -11.72
N PRO A 379 -18.68 12.12 -11.39
CA PRO A 379 -18.76 11.67 -10.00
C PRO A 379 -17.57 12.15 -9.18
N SER A 380 -16.47 12.55 -9.83
CA SER A 380 -15.28 13.03 -9.14
C SER A 380 -15.49 14.42 -8.56
N ALA A 381 -16.03 15.34 -9.36
CA ALA A 381 -16.35 16.70 -8.94
C ALA A 381 -17.53 16.75 -7.97
N SER A 382 -18.48 15.82 -8.11
CA SER A 382 -19.76 15.83 -7.38
C SER A 382 -19.84 14.83 -6.23
N CYS A 383 -18.71 14.25 -5.81
CA CYS A 383 -18.65 13.12 -4.89
C CYS A 383 -19.43 13.34 -3.57
N ALA A 384 -19.30 14.51 -2.97
CA ALA A 384 -19.96 14.81 -1.69
C ALA A 384 -21.49 14.89 -1.84
N GLU A 385 -21.96 15.63 -2.85
CA GLU A 385 -23.39 15.82 -3.12
C GLU A 385 -24.04 14.51 -3.57
N MET A 386 -23.37 13.73 -4.42
CA MET A 386 -23.83 12.41 -4.83
C MET A 386 -23.98 11.46 -3.63
N GLY A 387 -23.01 11.45 -2.72
CA GLY A 387 -23.08 10.63 -1.50
C GLY A 387 -24.26 11.01 -0.60
N GLU A 388 -24.58 12.29 -0.47
CA GLU A 388 -25.75 12.77 0.29
C GLU A 388 -27.07 12.34 -0.37
N LEU A 389 -27.19 12.49 -1.70
CA LEU A 389 -28.37 12.01 -2.45
C LEU A 389 -28.58 10.50 -2.36
N LEU A 390 -27.50 9.72 -2.28
CA LEU A 390 -27.60 8.27 -2.08
C LEU A 390 -27.87 7.89 -0.62
N GLY A 391 -27.98 8.87 0.30
CA GLY A 391 -28.22 8.63 1.72
C GLY A 391 -27.01 8.06 2.47
N TYR A 392 -25.80 8.26 1.96
CA TYR A 392 -24.59 7.73 2.58
C TYR A 392 -24.17 8.57 3.79
N PRO A 393 -23.59 7.94 4.84
CA PRO A 393 -23.10 8.70 5.99
C PRO A 393 -22.05 9.73 5.58
N ARG A 394 -22.22 10.99 6.02
CA ARG A 394 -21.30 12.11 5.70
C ARG A 394 -19.83 11.80 5.99
N CYS A 395 -19.52 11.09 7.08
CA CYS A 395 -18.15 10.69 7.40
C CYS A 395 -17.57 9.68 6.40
N CYS A 396 -18.36 8.72 5.93
CA CYS A 396 -17.96 7.75 4.91
C CYS A 396 -17.75 8.45 3.55
N VAL A 397 -18.65 9.35 3.17
CA VAL A 397 -18.53 10.16 1.95
C VAL A 397 -17.26 11.02 2.01
N ALA A 398 -17.03 11.73 3.12
CA ALA A 398 -15.82 12.55 3.28
C ALA A 398 -14.53 11.71 3.19
N ALA A 399 -14.52 10.50 3.76
CA ALA A 399 -13.38 9.59 3.66
C ALA A 399 -13.18 9.09 2.22
N PHE A 400 -14.26 8.78 1.51
CA PHE A 400 -14.23 8.34 0.11
C PHE A 400 -13.76 9.46 -0.83
N CYS A 401 -14.26 10.69 -0.69
CA CYS A 401 -13.87 11.81 -1.55
C CYS A 401 -12.41 12.25 -1.36
N ARG A 402 -11.76 11.88 -0.26
CA ARG A 402 -10.32 12.11 -0.03
C ARG A 402 -9.43 11.07 -0.71
N GLN A 403 -10.00 9.99 -1.21
CA GLN A 403 -9.24 8.94 -1.89
C GLN A 403 -8.84 9.41 -3.29
N ARG A 404 -7.60 9.12 -3.65
CA ARG A 404 -7.05 9.49 -4.96
C ARG A 404 -7.61 8.61 -6.07
N GLU A 405 -7.76 7.31 -5.79
CA GLU A 405 -8.23 6.30 -6.74
C GLU A 405 -9.57 5.73 -6.25
N ARG A 406 -10.67 6.40 -6.62
CA ARG A 406 -12.03 6.05 -6.17
C ARG A 406 -12.66 4.93 -6.99
N GLY A 407 -12.15 4.70 -8.21
CA GLY A 407 -12.68 3.68 -9.14
C GLY A 407 -12.21 2.26 -8.82
N ASP A 408 -11.26 2.10 -7.89
CA ASP A 408 -10.71 0.80 -7.47
C ASP A 408 -11.38 0.35 -6.16
N ASN A 409 -12.33 -0.57 -6.27
CA ASN A 409 -13.07 -1.08 -5.12
C ASN A 409 -12.21 -1.91 -4.16
N THR A 410 -11.12 -2.49 -4.63
CA THR A 410 -10.16 -3.22 -3.79
C THR A 410 -9.40 -2.22 -2.92
N TYR A 411 -8.90 -1.13 -3.51
CA TYR A 411 -8.28 -0.01 -2.80
C TYR A 411 -9.20 0.59 -1.74
N ASN A 412 -10.48 0.79 -2.08
CA ASN A 412 -11.45 1.38 -1.17
C ASN A 412 -11.63 0.53 0.11
N ARG A 413 -11.63 -0.81 -0.01
CA ARG A 413 -11.66 -1.74 1.12
C ARG A 413 -10.38 -1.69 1.96
N HIS A 414 -9.22 -1.71 1.31
CA HIS A 414 -7.94 -1.60 2.00
C HIS A 414 -7.82 -0.28 2.78
N ALA A 415 -8.28 0.81 2.19
CA ALA A 415 -8.29 2.10 2.85
C ALA A 415 -9.24 2.12 4.06
N ALA A 416 -10.38 1.41 4.01
CA ALA A 416 -11.27 1.24 5.16
C ALA A 416 -10.63 0.36 6.25
N ALA A 417 -9.99 -0.74 5.87
CA ALA A 417 -9.25 -1.62 6.78
C ALA A 417 -8.13 -0.86 7.51
N ALA A 418 -7.29 -0.13 6.78
CA ALA A 418 -6.19 0.66 7.34
C ALA A 418 -6.66 1.75 8.32
N ARG A 419 -7.86 2.32 8.10
CA ARG A 419 -8.47 3.28 9.03
C ARG A 419 -9.15 2.63 10.25
N THR A 420 -9.26 1.30 10.28
CA THR A 420 -9.91 0.56 11.36
C THR A 420 -8.88 0.21 12.44
N ARG A 421 -8.82 1.04 13.49
CA ARG A 421 -7.82 0.93 14.56
C ARG A 421 -8.06 -0.18 15.57
N THR A 422 -9.31 -0.64 15.70
CA THR A 422 -9.63 -1.67 16.67
C THR A 422 -9.19 -3.03 16.13
N PRO A 423 -8.42 -3.82 16.90
CA PRO A 423 -8.22 -5.22 16.57
C PRO A 423 -9.56 -5.93 16.32
N GLY A 424 -9.53 -6.98 15.51
CA GLY A 424 -10.71 -7.80 15.30
C GLY A 424 -11.26 -8.42 16.60
N PRO A 425 -12.50 -8.95 16.57
CA PRO A 425 -13.36 -9.01 15.40
C PRO A 425 -14.03 -7.67 15.06
N TRP A 426 -14.08 -7.36 13.76
CA TRP A 426 -14.88 -6.28 13.22
C TRP A 426 -16.34 -6.72 13.03
N PRO A 427 -17.32 -5.81 13.21
CA PRO A 427 -18.73 -6.10 12.98
C PRO A 427 -18.98 -6.73 11.59
N TRP A 428 -19.64 -7.88 11.58
CA TRP A 428 -19.91 -8.65 10.38
C TRP A 428 -20.81 -7.91 9.37
N GLU A 429 -21.65 -6.99 9.86
CA GLU A 429 -22.59 -6.23 9.04
C GLU A 429 -21.88 -5.31 8.03
N LEU A 430 -20.61 -5.01 8.29
CA LEU A 430 -19.75 -4.23 7.40
C LEU A 430 -18.78 -5.10 6.59
N ASN A 431 -18.89 -6.43 6.65
CA ASN A 431 -18.12 -7.31 5.79
C ASN A 431 -18.57 -7.13 4.34
N ASP A 432 -17.75 -6.50 3.51
CA ASP A 432 -18.04 -6.20 2.10
C ASP A 432 -17.13 -6.97 1.12
N THR A 433 -16.48 -8.04 1.60
CA THR A 433 -15.52 -8.84 0.83
C THR A 433 -16.19 -9.79 -0.17
N TRP A 434 -17.35 -10.33 0.21
CA TRP A 434 -18.14 -11.29 -0.56
C TRP A 434 -19.52 -10.73 -0.90
N LEU A 435 -20.21 -10.14 0.09
CA LEU A 435 -21.53 -9.54 -0.07
C LEU A 435 -21.56 -8.20 0.62
N LYS A 436 -21.91 -7.16 -0.12
CA LYS A 436 -21.88 -5.79 0.37
C LYS A 436 -23.27 -5.36 0.85
N LEU A 437 -23.54 -5.48 2.15
CA LEU A 437 -24.83 -5.09 2.74
C LEU A 437 -25.14 -3.60 2.56
N VAL A 438 -24.12 -2.76 2.69
CA VAL A 438 -24.23 -1.31 2.50
C VAL A 438 -23.54 -0.90 1.20
N PRO A 439 -24.19 -0.14 0.31
CA PRO A 439 -23.67 0.16 -1.05
C PRO A 439 -22.56 1.22 -1.07
N PHE A 440 -21.88 1.45 0.05
CA PHE A 440 -20.76 2.39 0.18
C PHE A 440 -19.61 1.74 0.95
N PHE A 441 -18.40 2.27 0.80
CA PHE A 441 -17.25 1.86 1.61
C PHE A 441 -17.26 2.64 2.93
N PRO A 442 -17.21 1.98 4.09
CA PRO A 442 -17.23 2.69 5.36
C PRO A 442 -15.91 3.46 5.56
N CYS A 443 -15.94 4.57 6.31
CA CYS A 443 -14.68 5.27 6.65
C CYS A 443 -13.76 4.40 7.53
N SER A 444 -14.33 3.48 8.30
CA SER A 444 -13.66 2.37 9.00
C SER A 444 -14.69 1.25 9.21
N TYR A 445 -14.25 0.01 9.35
CA TYR A 445 -15.13 -1.14 9.67
C TYR A 445 -15.69 -1.10 11.10
N THR A 446 -15.41 -0.06 11.88
CA THR A 446 -16.04 0.23 13.18
C THR A 446 -16.89 1.50 13.15
N CYS A 447 -17.18 2.06 11.96
CA CYS A 447 -17.94 3.29 11.82
C CYS A 447 -19.38 3.13 12.30
N ALA A 448 -19.73 3.82 13.40
CA ALA A 448 -21.08 3.76 13.99
C ALA A 448 -22.19 4.19 13.02
N ALA A 449 -21.92 5.13 12.11
CA ALA A 449 -22.92 5.55 11.12
C ALA A 449 -23.12 4.51 10.02
N ALA A 450 -22.04 3.85 9.59
CA ALA A 450 -22.12 2.73 8.66
C ALA A 450 -22.86 1.55 9.29
N LEU A 451 -22.58 1.23 10.56
CA LEU A 451 -23.26 0.18 11.30
C LEU A 451 -24.77 0.40 11.40
N ARG A 452 -25.21 1.63 11.71
CA ARG A 452 -26.65 1.93 11.72
C ARG A 452 -27.32 1.67 10.37
N ALA A 453 -26.65 2.04 9.27
CA ALA A 453 -27.16 1.73 7.93
C ALA A 453 -27.19 0.21 7.69
N ALA A 454 -26.10 -0.49 8.04
CA ALA A 454 -25.98 -1.93 7.86
C ALA A 454 -27.01 -2.72 8.68
N HIS A 455 -27.27 -2.35 9.94
CA HIS A 455 -28.29 -2.98 10.79
C HIS A 455 -29.69 -2.86 10.18
N SER A 456 -29.99 -1.74 9.53
CA SER A 456 -31.29 -1.53 8.88
C SER A 456 -31.51 -2.49 7.71
N VAL A 457 -30.45 -2.80 6.96
CA VAL A 457 -30.47 -3.78 5.87
C VAL A 457 -30.41 -5.21 6.41
N ALA A 458 -29.61 -5.46 7.46
CA ALA A 458 -29.45 -6.76 8.09
C ALA A 458 -30.79 -7.35 8.58
N ALA A 459 -31.68 -6.49 9.11
CA ALA A 459 -33.02 -6.87 9.53
C ALA A 459 -33.93 -7.40 8.39
N LEU A 460 -33.53 -7.21 7.13
CA LEU A 460 -34.26 -7.67 5.94
C LEU A 460 -33.66 -8.95 5.33
N LEU A 461 -32.56 -9.46 5.89
CA LEU A 461 -31.83 -10.59 5.32
C LEU A 461 -32.51 -11.93 5.63
N PRO A 462 -32.36 -12.93 4.75
CA PRO A 462 -32.76 -14.29 5.07
C PRO A 462 -31.93 -14.85 6.25
N PRO A 463 -32.51 -15.72 7.08
CA PRO A 463 -31.78 -16.39 8.16
C PRO A 463 -30.52 -17.10 7.67
N GLY A 464 -29.45 -17.05 8.48
CA GLY A 464 -28.20 -17.76 8.22
C GLY A 464 -27.15 -16.97 7.42
N LEU A 465 -27.52 -15.87 6.76
CA LEU A 465 -26.54 -15.05 6.02
C LEU A 465 -25.55 -14.35 6.95
N GLU A 466 -26.00 -13.97 8.15
CA GLU A 466 -25.14 -13.44 9.23
C GLU A 466 -23.96 -14.37 9.53
N GLN A 467 -24.22 -15.67 9.65
CA GLN A 467 -23.16 -16.64 9.97
C GLN A 467 -22.06 -16.64 8.90
N LEU A 468 -22.41 -16.44 7.63
CA LEU A 468 -21.45 -16.39 6.54
C LEU A 468 -20.66 -15.08 6.57
N LEU A 469 -21.33 -13.95 6.76
CA LEU A 469 -20.70 -12.63 6.84
C LEU A 469 -19.83 -12.45 8.09
N ALA A 470 -20.10 -13.21 9.15
CA ALA A 470 -19.34 -13.20 10.40
C ALA A 470 -18.04 -14.02 10.33
N GLN A 471 -17.62 -14.52 9.17
CA GLN A 471 -16.36 -15.24 9.05
C GLN A 471 -15.19 -14.30 8.74
N PRO A 472 -14.04 -14.45 9.41
CA PRO A 472 -12.80 -13.86 8.95
C PRO A 472 -12.55 -14.21 7.47
N THR A 473 -12.09 -13.24 6.70
CA THR A 473 -11.95 -13.41 5.25
C THR A 473 -10.56 -13.02 4.80
N LEU A 474 -9.87 -13.90 4.06
CA LEU A 474 -8.72 -13.51 3.27
C LEU A 474 -9.22 -12.95 1.94
N TYR A 475 -9.19 -11.63 1.81
CA TYR A 475 -9.64 -10.90 0.63
C TYR A 475 -8.46 -10.61 -0.31
N LEU A 476 -8.53 -11.14 -1.53
CA LEU A 476 -7.47 -11.02 -2.53
C LEU A 476 -7.82 -10.00 -3.62
N ALA A 477 -9.03 -10.11 -4.17
CA ALA A 477 -9.60 -9.19 -5.15
C ALA A 477 -11.13 -9.37 -5.23
N HIS A 478 -11.79 -8.64 -6.12
CA HIS A 478 -13.20 -8.88 -6.47
C HIS A 478 -13.40 -10.31 -6.96
N ASP A 479 -14.47 -10.95 -6.50
CA ASP A 479 -14.79 -12.38 -6.68
C ASP A 479 -13.70 -13.37 -6.20
N ASN A 480 -12.68 -12.89 -5.51
CA ASN A 480 -11.55 -13.68 -5.03
C ASN A 480 -11.38 -13.46 -3.53
N ALA A 481 -12.21 -14.16 -2.76
CA ALA A 481 -12.16 -14.14 -1.31
C ALA A 481 -12.26 -15.57 -0.76
N ILE A 482 -11.58 -15.79 0.35
CA ILE A 482 -11.54 -17.06 1.06
C ILE A 482 -12.09 -16.83 2.47
N ALA A 483 -13.26 -17.38 2.76
CA ALA A 483 -13.85 -17.36 4.09
C ALA A 483 -13.21 -18.45 4.96
N LEU A 484 -12.80 -18.06 6.16
CA LEU A 484 -12.13 -18.90 7.15
C LEU A 484 -13.12 -19.12 8.29
N PHE A 485 -13.77 -20.29 8.31
CA PHE A 485 -14.83 -20.60 9.29
C PHE A 485 -14.23 -20.78 10.68
N GLY A 486 -14.26 -19.72 11.48
CA GLY A 486 -13.40 -19.58 12.65
C GLY A 486 -13.45 -18.22 13.32
N SER A 487 -12.37 -17.86 14.03
CA SER A 487 -12.26 -16.63 14.81
C SER A 487 -10.91 -15.96 14.59
N ALA A 488 -10.90 -14.63 14.58
CA ALA A 488 -9.69 -13.83 14.61
C ALA A 488 -9.32 -13.46 16.05
N ASP A 489 -8.05 -13.62 16.39
CA ASP A 489 -7.44 -13.12 17.62
C ASP A 489 -7.10 -11.63 17.49
N ALA A 490 -6.82 -10.99 18.64
CA ALA A 490 -6.42 -9.58 18.69
C ALA A 490 -5.07 -9.30 17.99
N ASP A 491 -4.21 -10.30 17.84
CA ASP A 491 -2.92 -10.17 17.15
C ASP A 491 -3.04 -10.38 15.62
N GLY A 492 -4.27 -10.56 15.10
CA GLY A 492 -4.52 -10.81 13.68
C GLY A 492 -4.37 -12.28 13.27
N THR A 493 -4.04 -13.18 14.19
CA THR A 493 -4.05 -14.64 13.93
C THR A 493 -5.50 -15.10 13.75
N VAL A 494 -5.79 -15.84 12.67
CA VAL A 494 -7.12 -16.45 12.47
C VAL A 494 -7.02 -17.94 12.69
N ARG A 495 -7.81 -18.48 13.62
CA ARG A 495 -8.00 -19.92 13.80
C ARG A 495 -9.28 -20.35 13.13
N TYR A 496 -9.25 -21.42 12.35
CA TYR A 496 -10.39 -21.88 11.57
C TYR A 496 -10.44 -23.41 11.49
N ARG A 497 -11.62 -23.93 11.16
CA ARG A 497 -11.85 -25.38 10.99
C ARG A 497 -12.21 -25.77 9.57
N GLU A 498 -12.64 -24.79 8.79
CA GLU A 498 -13.11 -24.98 7.43
C GLU A 498 -12.77 -23.73 6.61
N VAL A 499 -12.49 -23.97 5.33
CA VAL A 499 -12.18 -22.93 4.35
C VAL A 499 -13.17 -23.05 3.21
N ARG A 500 -13.73 -21.92 2.77
CA ARG A 500 -14.56 -21.87 1.56
C ARG A 500 -14.23 -20.67 0.68
N VAL A 501 -14.45 -20.82 -0.61
CA VAL A 501 -14.15 -19.77 -1.62
C VAL A 501 -15.41 -19.11 -2.17
N THR A 502 -15.24 -17.90 -2.71
CA THR A 502 -16.17 -17.24 -3.63
C THR A 502 -16.56 -18.13 -4.83
N PRO A 503 -17.86 -18.27 -5.20
CA PRO A 503 -18.28 -18.79 -6.48
C PRO A 503 -17.56 -18.04 -7.59
N GLY A 504 -17.04 -18.78 -8.55
CA GLY A 504 -16.28 -18.17 -9.65
C GLY A 504 -14.86 -17.74 -9.29
N ALA A 505 -14.36 -17.99 -8.07
CA ALA A 505 -12.98 -17.69 -7.69
C ALA A 505 -11.96 -18.22 -8.72
N ALA A 506 -10.87 -17.50 -8.93
CA ALA A 506 -9.85 -17.92 -9.89
C ALA A 506 -9.22 -19.28 -9.50
N ALA A 507 -8.67 -20.03 -10.45
CA ALA A 507 -8.22 -21.40 -10.22
C ALA A 507 -7.11 -21.46 -9.15
N ASP A 508 -6.20 -20.50 -9.21
CA ASP A 508 -5.12 -20.31 -8.25
C ASP A 508 -5.63 -19.98 -6.84
N VAL A 509 -6.73 -19.21 -6.74
CA VAL A 509 -7.35 -18.89 -5.45
C VAL A 509 -8.01 -20.12 -4.84
N ARG A 510 -8.60 -20.99 -5.67
CA ARG A 510 -9.10 -22.30 -5.21
C ARG A 510 -7.98 -23.21 -4.76
N ALA A 511 -6.84 -23.20 -5.44
CA ALA A 511 -5.65 -23.94 -5.02
C ALA A 511 -5.12 -23.43 -3.68
N LEU A 512 -5.08 -22.09 -3.48
CA LEU A 512 -4.71 -21.50 -2.19
C LEU A 512 -5.68 -21.92 -1.09
N ALA A 513 -6.99 -21.87 -1.35
CA ALA A 513 -8.00 -22.30 -0.38
C ALA A 513 -7.90 -23.80 -0.04
N ALA A 514 -7.61 -24.64 -1.04
CA ALA A 514 -7.34 -26.06 -0.86
C ALA A 514 -6.15 -26.28 0.08
N ALA A 515 -5.03 -25.60 -0.17
CA ALA A 515 -3.83 -25.66 0.67
C ALA A 515 -4.12 -25.17 2.09
N LEU A 516 -4.87 -24.08 2.25
CA LEU A 516 -5.31 -23.57 3.55
C LEU A 516 -6.22 -24.56 4.30
N GLY A 517 -6.98 -25.41 3.60
CA GLY A 517 -7.82 -26.44 4.21
C GLY A 517 -7.06 -27.51 5.01
N ALA A 518 -5.74 -27.64 4.82
CA ALA A 518 -4.88 -28.50 5.62
C ALA A 518 -4.35 -27.85 6.91
N ALA A 519 -4.46 -26.53 7.01
CA ALA A 519 -4.08 -25.72 8.15
C ALA A 519 -5.29 -25.44 9.07
N ASP A 520 -5.02 -25.11 10.33
CA ASP A 520 -6.01 -24.67 11.32
C ASP A 520 -5.83 -23.21 11.75
N THR A 521 -4.71 -22.59 11.32
CA THR A 521 -4.31 -21.26 11.72
C THR A 521 -3.68 -20.53 10.55
N LEU A 522 -4.12 -19.29 10.32
CA LEU A 522 -3.56 -18.38 9.32
C LEU A 522 -2.99 -17.16 10.04
N LYS A 523 -1.74 -16.81 9.73
CA LYS A 523 -1.11 -15.56 10.14
C LYS A 523 -0.81 -14.74 8.91
N LEU A 524 -1.11 -13.45 8.99
CA LEU A 524 -0.76 -12.48 7.96
C LEU A 524 0.06 -11.37 8.61
N ASN A 525 1.29 -11.19 8.17
CA ASN A 525 2.08 -10.01 8.51
C ASN A 525 2.36 -9.20 7.23
N THR A 526 3.18 -8.17 7.30
CA THR A 526 3.49 -7.28 6.17
C THR A 526 4.12 -8.03 4.98
N TRP A 527 4.78 -9.17 5.22
CA TRP A 527 5.69 -9.81 4.26
C TRP A 527 5.35 -11.25 3.94
N ALA A 528 4.51 -11.88 4.75
CA ALA A 528 4.17 -13.28 4.62
C ALA A 528 2.73 -13.56 5.01
N LEU A 529 2.15 -14.51 4.28
CA LEU A 529 0.99 -15.28 4.66
C LEU A 529 1.48 -16.66 5.09
N THR A 530 1.28 -17.03 6.35
CA THR A 530 1.80 -18.27 6.92
C THR A 530 0.65 -19.12 7.41
N ALA A 531 0.56 -20.35 6.88
CA ALA A 531 -0.44 -21.33 7.26
C ALA A 531 0.16 -22.40 8.19
N LEU A 532 -0.47 -22.63 9.34
CA LEU A 532 0.00 -23.52 10.39
C LEU A 532 -1.04 -24.60 10.70
N ASN A 533 -0.57 -25.76 11.16
CA ASN A 533 -1.39 -26.78 11.82
C ASN A 533 -0.82 -26.99 13.23
N GLY A 534 -1.52 -26.45 14.23
CA GLY A 534 -0.97 -26.23 15.56
C GLY A 534 0.27 -25.31 15.50
N ALA A 535 1.42 -25.82 15.93
CA ALA A 535 2.70 -25.08 15.90
C ALA A 535 3.53 -25.32 14.63
N ARG A 536 3.11 -26.26 13.77
CA ARG A 536 3.86 -26.63 12.57
C ARG A 536 3.48 -25.74 11.40
N GLU A 537 4.46 -25.07 10.81
CA GLU A 537 4.29 -24.40 9.51
C GLU A 537 4.10 -25.44 8.41
N LEU A 538 3.00 -25.30 7.66
CA LEU A 538 2.72 -26.12 6.48
C LEU A 538 3.29 -25.47 5.23
N PHE A 539 3.03 -24.18 5.06
CA PHE A 539 3.62 -23.36 4.00
C PHE A 539 3.59 -21.88 4.39
N SER A 540 4.44 -21.11 3.72
CA SER A 540 4.50 -19.66 3.81
C SER A 540 4.62 -19.07 2.42
N MET A 541 3.77 -18.09 2.12
CA MET A 541 3.82 -17.34 0.88
C MET A 541 4.31 -15.93 1.18
N ARG A 542 5.29 -15.47 0.40
CA ARG A 542 5.75 -14.09 0.47
C ARG A 542 4.65 -13.18 -0.06
N ARG A 543 4.32 -12.14 0.69
CA ARG A 543 3.51 -11.03 0.22
C ARG A 543 4.38 -10.12 -0.64
N THR A 544 4.01 -9.99 -1.91
CA THR A 544 4.65 -9.03 -2.82
C THR A 544 4.03 -7.64 -2.71
N ASP A 545 2.94 -7.51 -1.95
CA ASP A 545 2.35 -6.25 -1.53
C ASP A 545 1.55 -6.37 -0.24
N PRO A 546 1.88 -5.56 0.79
CA PRO A 546 1.07 -5.49 2.01
C PRO A 546 -0.35 -4.97 1.76
N GLY A 547 -0.60 -4.35 0.59
CA GLY A 547 -1.88 -3.83 0.14
C GLY A 547 -2.78 -4.82 -0.58
N LEU A 548 -2.29 -6.00 -0.98
CA LEU A 548 -3.12 -7.04 -1.57
C LEU A 548 -3.12 -8.27 -0.65
N GLY A 549 -4.17 -9.09 -0.75
CA GLY A 549 -4.33 -10.26 0.11
C GLY A 549 -4.39 -9.86 1.59
N VAL A 550 -5.48 -9.20 1.98
CA VAL A 550 -5.69 -8.71 3.35
C VAL A 550 -6.58 -9.65 4.11
N LEU A 551 -6.15 -9.99 5.32
CA LEU A 551 -6.94 -10.74 6.28
C LEU A 551 -7.86 -9.76 7.00
N MET A 552 -9.16 -9.86 6.72
CA MET A 552 -10.20 -9.04 7.33
C MET A 552 -10.84 -9.82 8.48
N PRO A 553 -10.59 -9.43 9.74
CA PRO A 553 -11.01 -10.19 10.91
C PRO A 553 -12.47 -9.88 11.26
N PHE A 554 -13.41 -10.09 10.34
CA PHE A 554 -14.83 -9.97 10.66
C PHE A 554 -15.28 -11.07 11.63
N GLY A 555 -16.29 -10.77 12.44
CA GLY A 555 -16.81 -11.70 13.43
C GLY A 555 -18.05 -11.18 14.13
N ALA A 556 -18.85 -12.09 14.67
CA ALA A 556 -19.81 -11.73 15.70
C ALA A 556 -19.02 -11.33 16.97
N ARG A 557 -19.41 -10.23 17.60
CA ARG A 557 -18.95 -9.94 18.97
C ARG A 557 -19.87 -10.71 19.90
N ASP A 558 -19.31 -11.64 20.64
CA ASP A 558 -20.01 -12.37 21.72
C ASP A 558 -20.62 -11.41 22.76
#